data_AF-A0A2T0PYI5-F1
#
_entry.id   AF-A0A2T0PYI5-F1
#
_cell.length_a   1.000
_cell.length_b   1.000
_cell.length_c   1.000
_cell.angle_alpha   90.00
_cell.angle_beta   90.00
_cell.angle_gamma   90.00
#
_symmetry.space_group_name_H-M   'P 1'
#
loop_
_entity.id
_entity.type
_entity.pdbx_description
1 polymer ?
#
loop_
_entity_poly.entity_id
_entity_poly.type
_entity_poly.pdbx_seq_one_letter_code
_entity_poly.pdbx_strand_id
1 'polypeptide(L)'
;MTCPEDTEYFGVELRLGAYLPLFPPAGLADLNDAVLPTPSGDRILLDNRDWEMPTEQNVDVFVDRLVRAGLLFFDSLAEEIRHGERPRAMSERTAQLRFRRAVGISRRKLVSIEQARHAARLLAAGEPIADVVAGGGYYDQPQFARAMRWATGHTPGELRSGRPVLAF
;
A
#
# COMPACT_ATOMS: atom_id res chain seq x y z
N MET A 1 3.71 10.96 3.38
CA MET A 1 3.31 12.21 2.72
C MET A 1 2.29 12.91 3.62
N THR A 2 2.56 14.14 4.07
CA THR A 2 1.54 15.01 4.67
C THR A 2 0.92 15.83 3.55
N CYS A 3 -0.39 15.67 3.35
CA CYS A 3 -1.19 16.36 2.34
C CYS A 3 -1.87 17.56 3.04
N PRO A 4 -1.42 18.82 2.82
CA PRO A 4 -2.10 20.00 3.34
C PRO A 4 -3.51 20.09 2.76
N GLU A 5 -4.45 20.68 3.53
CA GLU A 5 -5.88 20.71 3.16
C GLU A 5 -6.17 21.39 1.81
N ASP A 6 -5.28 22.28 1.33
CA ASP A 6 -5.45 23.05 0.09
C ASP A 6 -4.51 22.58 -1.03
N THR A 7 -4.15 21.29 -1.09
CA THR A 7 -3.25 20.76 -2.13
C THR A 7 -3.86 19.57 -2.86
N GLU A 8 -3.85 19.64 -4.20
CA GLU A 8 -4.24 18.53 -5.05
C GLU A 8 -3.04 17.62 -5.35
N TYR A 9 -3.30 16.32 -5.35
CA TYR A 9 -2.31 15.30 -5.64
C TYR A 9 -2.90 14.31 -6.61
N PHE A 10 -2.08 13.88 -7.56
CA PHE A 10 -2.37 12.72 -8.39
C PHE A 10 -1.25 11.69 -8.21
N GLY A 11 -1.53 10.44 -8.53
CA GLY A 11 -0.56 9.37 -8.40
C GLY A 11 -1.05 8.08 -9.02
N VAL A 12 -0.17 7.08 -9.03
CA VAL A 12 -0.47 5.73 -9.49
C VAL A 12 -0.38 4.79 -8.30
N GLU A 13 -1.47 4.09 -8.01
CA GLU A 13 -1.41 2.95 -7.11
C GLU A 13 -0.83 1.75 -7.86
N LEU A 14 0.34 1.30 -7.42
CA LEU A 14 0.97 0.12 -7.98
C LEU A 14 0.33 -1.14 -7.40
N ARG A 15 0.02 -2.10 -8.27
CA ARG A 15 -0.43 -3.43 -7.87
C ARG A 15 0.57 -4.07 -6.91
N LEU A 16 0.07 -4.87 -5.97
CA LEU A 16 0.93 -5.60 -5.05
C LEU A 16 1.94 -6.47 -5.79
N GLY A 17 3.22 -6.36 -5.43
CA GLY A 17 4.32 -7.02 -6.13
C GLY A 17 4.91 -6.21 -7.28
N ALA A 18 4.34 -5.06 -7.63
CA ALA A 18 4.98 -4.07 -8.48
C ALA A 18 5.88 -3.15 -7.64
N TYR A 19 7.15 -2.99 -8.04
CA TYR A 19 8.12 -2.19 -7.29
C TYR A 19 9.27 -1.67 -8.16
N LEU A 20 9.91 -0.60 -7.69
CA LEU A 20 11.15 -0.08 -8.28
C LEU A 20 12.35 -0.58 -7.45
N PRO A 21 13.27 -1.39 -7.99
CA PRO A 21 14.42 -1.89 -7.22
C PRO A 21 15.35 -0.81 -6.69
N LEU A 22 15.41 0.35 -7.36
CA LEU A 22 16.14 1.54 -6.90
C LEU A 22 15.58 2.09 -5.58
N PHE A 23 14.29 1.85 -5.31
CA PHE A 23 13.61 2.22 -4.08
C PHE A 23 12.92 0.98 -3.48
N PRO A 24 13.69 0.11 -2.80
CA PRO A 24 13.15 -1.12 -2.25
C PRO A 24 11.92 -0.83 -1.37
N PRO A 25 10.78 -1.52 -1.58
CA PRO A 25 9.53 -1.22 -0.87
C PRO A 25 9.65 -1.22 0.67
N ALA A 26 10.54 -2.03 1.23
CA ALA A 26 10.78 -2.08 2.68
C ALA A 26 11.30 -0.74 3.23
N GLY A 27 11.98 0.05 2.40
CA GLY A 27 12.44 1.40 2.72
C GLY A 27 11.44 2.50 2.37
N LEU A 28 10.28 2.17 1.80
CA LEU A 28 9.22 3.14 1.46
C LEU A 28 8.00 3.05 2.40
N ALA A 29 8.03 2.15 3.37
CA ALA A 29 6.95 1.96 4.32
C ALA A 29 6.99 2.99 5.47
N ASP A 30 5.89 3.05 6.23
CA ASP A 30 5.82 3.80 7.49
C ASP A 30 6.24 5.28 7.34
N LEU A 31 5.73 5.94 6.29
CA LEU A 31 5.96 7.36 5.92
C LEU A 31 7.37 7.70 5.41
N ASN A 32 8.17 6.71 5.03
CA ASN A 32 9.52 6.95 4.51
C ASN A 32 9.54 7.11 2.98
N ASP A 33 8.81 8.10 2.46
CA ASP A 33 8.70 8.34 1.02
C ASP A 33 10.05 8.73 0.40
N ALA A 34 10.32 8.27 -0.83
CA ALA A 34 11.46 8.74 -1.61
C ALA A 34 11.07 9.98 -2.42
N VAL A 35 11.82 11.06 -2.24
CA VAL A 35 11.66 12.29 -3.03
C VAL A 35 12.68 12.28 -4.16
N LEU A 36 12.20 12.27 -5.40
CA LEU A 36 13.07 12.34 -6.58
C LEU A 36 13.55 13.77 -6.80
N PRO A 37 14.83 13.99 -7.18
CA PRO A 37 15.28 15.32 -7.57
C PRO A 37 14.52 15.83 -8.79
N THR A 38 14.12 17.10 -8.75
CA THR A 38 13.40 17.78 -9.83
C THR A 38 14.31 18.86 -10.45
N PRO A 39 15.19 18.50 -11.40
CA PRO A 39 15.95 19.51 -12.12
C PRO A 39 14.98 20.46 -12.85
N SER A 40 15.42 21.68 -13.11
CA SER A 40 14.62 22.72 -13.75
C SER A 40 13.96 22.23 -15.05
N GLY A 41 12.71 22.62 -15.28
CA GLY A 41 12.01 22.41 -16.55
C GLY A 41 11.13 21.15 -16.60
N ASP A 42 10.29 20.93 -15.59
CA ASP A 42 9.29 19.85 -15.55
C ASP A 42 9.90 18.46 -15.76
N ARG A 43 11.01 18.19 -15.07
CA ARG A 43 11.72 16.91 -15.13
C ARG A 43 11.90 16.30 -13.77
N ILE A 44 12.04 14.98 -13.76
CA ILE A 44 12.49 14.22 -12.59
C ILE A 44 13.76 13.44 -12.93
N LEU A 45 14.67 13.36 -11.98
CA LEU A 45 15.87 12.55 -12.09
C LEU A 45 15.61 11.16 -11.50
N LEU A 46 15.73 10.13 -12.33
CA LEU A 46 15.54 8.74 -11.93
C LEU A 46 16.53 7.85 -12.70
N ASP A 47 17.26 6.99 -11.99
CA ASP A 47 18.32 6.15 -12.57
C ASP A 47 19.40 6.97 -13.30
N ASN A 48 19.77 8.14 -12.76
CA ASN A 48 20.69 9.11 -13.39
C ASN A 48 20.27 9.55 -14.81
N ARG A 49 18.97 9.49 -15.12
CA ARG A 49 18.39 9.96 -16.37
C ARG A 49 17.32 10.99 -16.09
N ASP A 50 17.22 11.97 -16.97
CA ASP A 50 16.15 12.96 -16.90
C ASP A 50 14.88 12.44 -17.57
N TRP A 51 13.81 12.33 -16.81
CA TRP A 51 12.49 11.96 -17.29
C TRP A 51 11.60 13.20 -17.33
N GLU A 52 10.64 13.21 -18.26
CA GLU A 52 9.55 14.17 -18.22
C GLU A 52 8.74 13.95 -16.94
N MET A 53 8.37 15.04 -16.25
CA MET A 53 7.51 14.98 -15.08
C MET A 53 6.16 14.36 -15.48
N PRO A 54 5.69 13.31 -14.81
CA PRO A 54 4.36 12.78 -15.07
C PRO A 54 3.31 13.84 -14.75
N THR A 55 2.24 13.80 -15.52
CA THR A 55 1.01 14.59 -15.37
C THR A 55 -0.17 13.63 -15.46
N GLU A 56 -1.36 14.09 -15.09
CA GLU A 56 -2.58 13.28 -15.25
C GLU A 56 -2.79 12.79 -16.70
N GLN A 57 -2.28 13.54 -17.69
CA GLN A 57 -2.47 13.19 -19.10
C GLN A 57 -1.44 12.20 -19.66
N ASN A 58 -0.27 12.01 -19.03
CA ASN A 58 0.82 11.20 -19.57
C ASN A 58 1.35 10.12 -18.60
N VAL A 59 0.72 9.95 -17.43
CA VAL A 59 1.21 9.07 -16.36
C VAL A 59 1.28 7.60 -16.79
N ASP A 60 0.36 7.16 -17.63
CA ASP A 60 0.34 5.83 -18.25
C ASP A 60 1.56 5.61 -19.15
N VAL A 61 1.86 6.58 -20.02
CA VAL A 61 3.05 6.57 -20.87
C VAL A 61 4.33 6.58 -20.03
N PHE A 62 4.36 7.35 -18.95
CA PHE A 62 5.48 7.37 -18.01
C PHE A 62 5.71 6.00 -17.38
N VAL A 63 4.66 5.35 -16.86
CA VAL A 63 4.72 3.99 -16.27
C VAL A 63 5.22 2.96 -17.30
N ASP A 64 4.68 2.99 -18.52
CA ASP A 64 5.11 2.11 -19.60
C ASP A 64 6.60 2.25 -19.92
N ARG A 65 7.11 3.49 -19.91
CA ARG A 65 8.53 3.75 -20.12
C ARG A 65 9.39 3.26 -18.95
N LEU A 66 8.92 3.31 -17.70
CA LEU A 66 9.62 2.70 -16.57
C LEU A 66 9.74 1.17 -16.71
N VAL A 67 8.67 0.51 -17.19
CA VAL A 67 8.70 -0.93 -17.46
C VAL A 67 9.70 -1.25 -18.58
N ARG A 68 9.64 -0.53 -19.70
CA ARG A 68 10.57 -0.73 -20.83
C ARG A 68 12.03 -0.45 -20.46
N ALA A 69 12.28 0.49 -19.56
CA ALA A 69 13.62 0.78 -19.05
C ALA A 69 14.10 -0.22 -17.99
N GLY A 70 13.26 -1.17 -17.57
CA GLY A 70 13.59 -2.13 -16.51
C GLY A 70 13.75 -1.48 -15.15
N LEU A 71 12.98 -0.41 -14.88
CA LEU A 71 12.97 0.29 -13.59
C LEU A 71 11.77 -0.08 -12.73
N LEU A 72 10.65 -0.47 -13.34
CA LEU A 72 9.47 -0.99 -12.67
C LEU A 72 9.32 -2.49 -12.95
N PHE A 73 9.31 -3.29 -11.89
CA PHE A 73 9.19 -4.74 -11.95
C PHE A 73 7.86 -5.17 -11.37
N PHE A 74 7.35 -6.32 -11.83
CA PHE A 74 6.19 -6.98 -11.24
C PHE A 74 6.55 -8.43 -10.89
N ASP A 75 6.51 -8.78 -9.60
CA ASP A 75 6.67 -10.15 -9.13
C ASP A 75 5.30 -10.81 -8.96
N SER A 76 4.88 -11.58 -9.96
CA SER A 76 3.57 -12.26 -9.96
C SER A 76 3.38 -13.21 -8.77
N LEU A 77 4.47 -13.77 -8.25
CA LEU A 77 4.43 -14.68 -7.09
C LEU A 77 4.05 -13.96 -5.79
N ALA A 78 4.20 -12.63 -5.71
CA ALA A 78 3.76 -11.89 -4.54
C ALA A 78 2.26 -12.07 -4.28
N GLU A 79 1.46 -12.13 -5.36
CA GLU A 79 0.02 -12.31 -5.28
C GLU A 79 -0.36 -13.74 -4.86
N GLU A 80 0.31 -14.75 -5.41
CA GLU A 80 0.13 -16.16 -4.97
C GLU A 80 0.45 -16.30 -3.47
N ILE A 81 1.60 -15.76 -3.03
CA ILE A 81 2.04 -15.80 -1.64
C ILE A 81 1.08 -15.02 -0.72
N ARG A 82 0.45 -13.94 -1.19
CA ARG A 82 -0.61 -13.23 -0.46
C ARG A 82 -1.72 -14.19 -0.05
N HIS A 83 -2.20 -15.01 -0.98
CA HIS A 83 -3.23 -16.03 -0.76
C HIS A 83 -2.75 -17.26 0.02
N GLY A 84 -1.47 -17.31 0.36
CA GLY A 84 -0.86 -18.45 1.07
C GLY A 84 -0.40 -19.57 0.12
N GLU A 85 -0.44 -19.31 -1.19
CA GLU A 85 0.04 -20.22 -2.21
C GLU A 85 1.54 -20.01 -2.46
N ARG A 86 2.23 -21.08 -2.86
CA ARG A 86 3.60 -21.01 -3.34
C ARG A 86 3.95 -22.26 -4.14
N PRO A 87 4.91 -22.17 -5.07
CA PRO A 87 5.47 -23.35 -5.72
C PRO A 87 5.96 -24.37 -4.69
N ARG A 88 5.65 -25.66 -4.89
CA ARG A 88 6.01 -26.74 -3.94
C ARG A 88 7.52 -26.83 -3.69
N ALA A 89 8.33 -26.55 -4.69
CA ALA A 89 9.79 -26.55 -4.60
C ALA A 89 10.37 -25.35 -3.81
N MET A 90 9.56 -24.31 -3.56
CA MET A 90 10.00 -23.11 -2.85
C MET A 90 9.79 -23.28 -1.35
N SER A 91 10.84 -23.14 -0.54
CA SER A 91 10.69 -23.15 0.93
C SER A 91 9.85 -21.96 1.42
N GLU A 92 9.21 -22.11 2.58
CA GLU A 92 8.46 -21.00 3.19
C GLU A 92 9.35 -19.79 3.46
N ARG A 93 10.58 -19.99 3.93
CA ARG A 93 11.56 -18.92 4.13
C ARG A 93 11.83 -18.15 2.83
N THR A 94 12.02 -18.86 1.72
CA THR A 94 12.23 -18.25 0.41
C THR A 94 11.02 -17.44 -0.03
N ALA A 95 9.80 -17.97 0.15
CA ALA A 95 8.57 -17.27 -0.15
C ALA A 95 8.43 -15.98 0.68
N GLN A 96 8.67 -16.05 1.99
CA GLN A 96 8.61 -14.89 2.88
C GLN A 96 9.64 -13.81 2.50
N LEU A 97 10.88 -14.20 2.17
CA LEU A 97 11.92 -13.26 1.72
C LEU A 97 11.54 -12.59 0.40
N ARG A 98 11.07 -13.38 -0.58
CA ARG A 98 10.65 -12.87 -1.89
C ARG A 98 9.46 -11.91 -1.76
N PHE A 99 8.45 -12.29 -0.98
CA PHE A 99 7.31 -11.45 -0.69
C PHE A 99 7.73 -10.11 -0.05
N ARG A 100 8.57 -10.16 0.99
CA ARG A 100 9.08 -8.93 1.64
C ARG A 100 9.88 -8.05 0.69
N ARG A 101 10.62 -8.63 -0.25
CA ARG A 101 11.36 -7.87 -1.26
C ARG A 101 10.42 -7.12 -2.22
N ALA A 102 9.36 -7.77 -2.67
CA ALA A 102 8.43 -7.20 -3.64
C ALA A 102 7.36 -6.28 -3.01
N VAL A 103 6.98 -6.52 -1.75
CA VAL A 103 5.87 -5.83 -1.07
C VAL A 103 6.36 -4.91 0.05
N GLY A 104 7.58 -5.10 0.55
CA GLY A 104 8.18 -4.28 1.60
C GLY A 104 7.76 -4.65 3.03
N ILE A 105 6.60 -5.29 3.17
CA ILE A 105 6.06 -5.75 4.45
C ILE A 105 5.86 -7.27 4.46
N SER A 106 5.66 -7.83 5.66
CA SER A 106 5.31 -9.25 5.78
C SER A 106 3.88 -9.52 5.30
N ARG A 107 3.63 -10.74 4.80
CA ARG A 107 2.28 -11.22 4.46
C ARG A 107 1.29 -11.01 5.61
N ARG A 108 1.72 -11.30 6.84
CA ARG A 108 0.89 -11.09 8.04
C ARG A 108 0.52 -9.62 8.24
N LYS A 109 1.48 -8.69 8.10
CA LYS A 109 1.21 -7.24 8.19
C LYS A 109 0.23 -6.81 7.11
N LEU A 110 0.39 -7.28 5.87
CA LEU A 110 -0.54 -7.00 4.78
C LEU A 110 -1.96 -7.48 5.09
N VAL A 111 -2.13 -8.74 5.48
CA VAL A 111 -3.46 -9.30 5.83
C VAL A 111 -4.11 -8.48 6.95
N SER A 112 -3.35 -8.06 7.96
CA SER A 112 -3.89 -7.19 9.02
C SER A 112 -4.32 -5.81 8.51
N ILE A 113 -3.61 -5.24 7.52
CA ILE A 113 -4.01 -3.98 6.87
C ILE A 113 -5.29 -4.18 6.07
N GLU A 114 -5.37 -5.23 5.24
CA GLU A 114 -6.56 -5.54 4.44
C GLU A 114 -7.79 -5.78 5.32
N GLN A 115 -7.63 -6.57 6.38
CA GLN A 115 -8.66 -6.83 7.39
C GLN A 115 -9.13 -5.53 8.06
N ALA A 116 -8.19 -4.66 8.46
CA ALA A 116 -8.53 -3.39 9.09
C ALA A 116 -9.24 -2.42 8.12
N ARG A 117 -8.78 -2.32 6.87
CA ARG A 117 -9.43 -1.52 5.82
C ARG A 117 -10.85 -2.01 5.54
N HIS A 118 -11.06 -3.33 5.49
CA HIS A 118 -12.39 -3.90 5.30
C HIS A 118 -13.32 -3.56 6.47
N ALA A 119 -12.86 -3.74 7.70
CA ALA A 119 -13.65 -3.42 8.89
C ALA A 119 -13.97 -1.91 8.99
N ALA A 120 -13.01 -1.04 8.65
CA ALA A 120 -13.23 0.40 8.62
C ALA A 120 -14.32 0.80 7.61
N ARG A 121 -14.35 0.16 6.43
CA ARG A 121 -15.41 0.37 5.43
C ARG A 121 -16.79 -0.04 5.95
N LEU A 122 -16.89 -1.19 6.62
CA LEU A 122 -18.15 -1.64 7.22
C LEU A 122 -18.63 -0.67 8.30
N LEU A 123 -17.74 -0.21 9.18
CA LEU A 123 -18.07 0.77 10.20
C LEU A 123 -18.54 2.10 9.59
N ALA A 124 -17.83 2.62 8.58
CA ALA A 124 -18.22 3.84 7.89
C ALA A 124 -19.58 3.72 7.16
N ALA A 125 -19.95 2.50 6.74
CA ALA A 125 -21.27 2.19 6.19
C ALA A 125 -22.37 2.08 7.27
N GLY A 126 -22.02 2.21 8.56
CA GLY A 126 -22.96 2.19 9.69
C GLY A 126 -23.13 0.83 10.36
N GLU A 127 -22.40 -0.20 9.92
CA GLU A 127 -22.53 -1.56 10.46
C GLU A 127 -22.28 -1.60 11.99
N PRO A 128 -23.04 -2.42 12.75
CA PRO A 128 -22.83 -2.54 14.18
C PRO A 128 -21.43 -3.06 14.51
N ILE A 129 -20.77 -2.42 15.48
CA ILE A 129 -19.39 -2.78 15.89
C ILE A 129 -19.29 -4.26 16.27
N ALA A 130 -20.31 -4.81 16.93
CA ALA A 130 -20.32 -6.22 17.33
C ALA A 130 -20.29 -7.17 16.13
N ASP A 131 -21.03 -6.85 15.07
CA ASP A 131 -21.13 -7.67 13.86
C ASP A 131 -19.82 -7.60 13.06
N VAL A 132 -19.20 -6.41 12.99
CA VAL A 132 -17.89 -6.23 12.37
C VAL A 132 -16.79 -7.00 13.12
N VAL A 133 -16.84 -7.05 14.46
CA VAL A 133 -15.89 -7.86 15.25
C VAL A 133 -16.09 -9.34 14.96
N ALA A 134 -17.33 -9.83 15.01
CA ALA A 134 -17.67 -11.24 14.82
C ALA A 134 -17.35 -11.75 13.41
N GLY A 135 -17.62 -10.95 12.37
CA GLY A 135 -17.33 -11.30 10.97
C GLY A 135 -15.91 -10.95 10.53
N GLY A 136 -15.22 -10.07 11.26
CA GLY A 136 -13.96 -9.46 10.83
C GLY A 136 -12.70 -10.23 11.19
N GLY A 137 -12.79 -11.40 11.84
CA GLY A 137 -11.62 -12.20 12.23
C GLY A 137 -10.81 -11.64 13.41
N TYR A 138 -11.46 -10.83 14.25
CA TYR A 138 -10.90 -10.32 15.50
C TYR A 138 -11.28 -11.23 16.67
N TYR A 139 -10.35 -11.44 17.58
CA TYR A 139 -10.56 -12.28 18.77
C TYR A 139 -11.54 -11.62 19.74
N ASP A 140 -11.40 -10.31 19.95
CA ASP A 140 -12.25 -9.54 20.87
C ASP A 140 -12.33 -8.05 20.49
N GLN A 141 -13.23 -7.33 21.14
CA GLN A 141 -13.44 -5.90 20.93
C GLN A 141 -12.22 -5.04 21.33
N PRO A 142 -11.47 -5.31 22.42
CA PRO A 142 -10.22 -4.61 22.72
C PRO A 142 -9.13 -4.75 21.66
N GLN A 143 -8.95 -5.94 21.09
CA GLN A 143 -8.03 -6.19 19.97
C GLN A 143 -8.49 -5.41 18.74
N PHE A 144 -9.79 -5.47 18.42
CA PHE A 144 -10.36 -4.72 17.31
C PHE A 144 -10.12 -3.21 17.42
N ALA A 145 -10.38 -2.63 18.59
CA ALA A 145 -10.18 -1.21 18.83
C ALA A 145 -8.71 -0.78 18.67
N ARG A 146 -7.75 -1.62 19.11
CA ARG A 146 -6.32 -1.38 18.89
C ARG A 146 -5.95 -1.46 17.41
N ALA A 147 -6.50 -2.43 16.69
CA ALA A 147 -6.28 -2.58 15.25
C ALA A 147 -6.80 -1.37 14.46
N MET A 148 -7.99 -0.86 14.80
CA MET A 148 -8.55 0.33 14.13
C MET A 148 -7.71 1.57 14.39
N ARG A 149 -7.31 1.82 15.65
CA ARG A 149 -6.45 2.97 15.96
C ARG A 149 -5.12 2.90 15.24
N TRP A 150 -4.51 1.72 15.19
CA TRP A 150 -3.24 1.53 14.50
C TRP A 150 -3.37 1.74 12.98
N ALA A 151 -4.42 1.19 12.36
CA ALA A 151 -4.57 1.21 10.90
C ALA A 151 -5.15 2.52 10.36
N THR A 152 -6.02 3.19 11.11
CA THR A 152 -6.82 4.33 10.64
C THR A 152 -6.64 5.61 11.46
N GLY A 153 -5.96 5.53 12.62
CA GLY A 153 -5.90 6.63 13.58
C GLY A 153 -7.18 6.80 14.42
N HIS A 154 -8.26 6.08 14.11
CA HIS A 154 -9.58 6.26 14.74
C HIS A 154 -10.07 5.03 15.48
N THR A 155 -10.98 5.25 16.43
CA THR A 155 -11.71 4.18 17.12
C THR A 155 -12.89 3.67 16.29
N PRO A 156 -13.39 2.45 16.56
CA PRO A 156 -14.58 1.94 15.89
C PRO A 156 -15.81 2.87 15.98
N GLY A 157 -15.98 3.53 17.12
CA GLY A 157 -17.08 4.48 17.34
C GLY A 157 -16.95 5.74 16.48
N GLU A 158 -15.75 6.30 16.38
CA GLU A 158 -15.49 7.49 15.54
C GLU A 158 -15.68 7.19 14.05
N LEU A 159 -15.21 6.02 13.59
CA LEU A 159 -15.39 5.55 12.21
C LEU A 159 -16.87 5.42 11.87
N ARG A 160 -17.66 4.84 12.77
CA ARG A 160 -19.11 4.67 12.57
C ARG A 160 -19.89 5.99 12.63
N SER A 161 -19.39 7.00 13.34
CA SER A 161 -20.02 8.33 13.36
C SER A 161 -19.82 9.16 12.08
N GLY A 162 -19.20 8.59 11.04
CA GLY A 162 -19.07 9.24 9.73
C GLY A 162 -17.92 10.24 9.63
N ARG A 163 -16.88 10.14 10.49
CA ARG A 163 -15.65 10.89 10.26
C ARG A 163 -15.01 10.37 8.96
N PRO A 164 -14.75 11.24 7.96
CA PRO A 164 -14.17 10.81 6.70
C PRO A 164 -12.80 10.19 6.98
N VAL A 165 -12.66 8.92 6.62
CA VAL A 165 -11.40 8.21 6.63
C VAL A 165 -10.67 8.58 5.35
N LEU A 166 -9.69 9.47 5.42
CA LEU A 166 -8.74 9.72 4.34
C LEU A 166 -7.71 8.58 4.30
N ALA A 167 -8.16 7.36 4.00
CA ALA A 167 -7.27 6.23 3.76
C ALA A 167 -8.02 5.11 3.05
N PHE A 168 -8.02 5.12 1.73
CA PHE A 168 -8.07 3.89 0.95
C PHE A 168 -6.95 3.92 -0.06
#